data_AF-A0A816H8D5-F1
#
_entry.id   AF-A0A816H8D5-F1
#
_cell.length_a   1.000
_cell.length_b   1.000
_cell.length_c   1.000
_cell.angle_alpha   90.00
_cell.angle_beta   90.00
_cell.angle_gamma   90.00
#
_symmetry.space_group_name_H-M   'P 1'
#
loop_
_entity.id
_entity.type
_entity.pdbx_description
1 polymer ?
#
loop_
_entity_poly.entity_id
_entity_poly.type
_entity_poly.pdbx_seq_one_letter_code
_entity_poly.pdbx_strand_id
1 'polypeptide(L)'
;KKLFLLCPAFGLAARWREFLSDDELEKWKSSGSHSYDGRQLHYSFLVDLTQNHPAYPQVLCPTSIVHGKSDELIPITASQQFIKEQKNKESIHLVEVDDDHHLSKSLLQIIPIVSQFLL
;
A
#
# COMPACT_ATOMS: atom_id res chain seq x y z
N LYS A 1 -19.23 8.59 6.32
CA LYS A 1 -18.43 7.66 5.48
C LYS A 1 -17.23 7.22 6.32
N LYS A 2 -16.82 5.95 6.23
CA LYS A 2 -15.68 5.37 6.95
C LYS A 2 -14.83 4.60 5.93
N LEU A 3 -13.52 4.52 6.12
CA LEU A 3 -12.59 3.81 5.23
C LEU A 3 -11.85 2.72 6.01
N PHE A 4 -11.86 1.48 5.50
CA PHE A 4 -11.10 0.37 6.07
C PHE A 4 -10.10 -0.12 5.02
N LEU A 5 -8.82 -0.20 5.39
CA LEU A 5 -7.72 -0.57 4.51
C LEU A 5 -7.00 -1.81 5.04
N LEU A 6 -6.55 -2.66 4.13
CA LEU A 6 -5.77 -3.87 4.41
C LEU A 6 -4.45 -3.77 3.65
N CYS A 7 -3.32 -3.80 4.36
CA CYS A 7 -1.96 -3.70 3.81
C CYS A 7 -1.84 -2.71 2.63
N PRO A 8 -2.30 -1.45 2.79
CA PRO A 8 -2.41 -0.52 1.67
C PRO A 8 -1.04 -0.20 1.08
N ALA A 9 -0.91 -0.39 -0.24
CA ALA A 9 0.32 -0.19 -1.01
C ALA A 9 0.70 1.29 -1.20
N PHE A 10 0.83 2.04 -0.10
CA PHE A 10 1.29 3.42 -0.14
C PHE A 10 2.75 3.50 -0.61
N GLY A 11 3.10 4.61 -1.27
CA GLY A 11 4.43 4.79 -1.83
C GLY A 11 4.77 3.84 -2.99
N LEU A 12 3.76 3.30 -3.70
CA LEU A 12 3.93 2.29 -4.74
C LEU A 12 5.00 2.62 -5.78
N ALA A 13 5.12 3.88 -6.21
CA ALA A 13 6.14 4.29 -7.17
C ALA A 13 7.59 4.08 -6.65
N ALA A 14 7.82 4.31 -5.35
CA ALA A 14 9.11 4.04 -4.73
C ALA A 14 9.34 2.53 -4.58
N ARG A 15 8.29 1.78 -4.20
CA ARG A 15 8.34 0.31 -4.10
C ARG A 15 8.75 -0.35 -5.41
N TRP A 16 8.21 0.08 -6.55
CA TRP A 16 8.63 -0.43 -7.87
C TRP A 16 10.11 -0.21 -8.17
N ARG A 17 10.71 0.88 -7.67
CA ARG A 17 12.15 1.14 -7.83
C ARG A 17 13.02 0.34 -6.86
N GLU A 18 12.46 -0.14 -5.77
CA GLU A 18 13.14 -1.01 -4.82
C GLU A 18 13.06 -2.48 -5.24
N PHE A 19 11.96 -2.88 -5.90
CA PHE A 19 11.77 -4.24 -6.42
C PHE A 19 12.55 -4.55 -7.68
N LEU A 20 12.83 -3.54 -8.50
CA LEU A 20 13.53 -3.69 -9.75
C LEU A 20 14.93 -3.10 -9.64
N SER A 21 15.92 -3.82 -10.16
CA SER A 21 17.25 -3.27 -10.39
C SER A 21 17.21 -2.13 -11.41
N ASP A 22 18.24 -1.28 -11.42
CA ASP A 22 18.37 -0.18 -12.40
C ASP A 22 18.31 -0.71 -13.85
N ASP A 23 18.90 -1.87 -14.12
CA ASP A 23 18.86 -2.53 -15.43
C ASP A 23 17.44 -2.98 -15.81
N GLU A 24 16.66 -3.49 -14.86
CA GLU A 24 15.26 -3.88 -15.10
C GLU A 24 14.35 -2.69 -15.33
N LEU A 25 14.60 -1.58 -14.62
CA LEU A 25 13.89 -0.31 -14.82
C LEU A 25 14.19 0.27 -16.21
N GLU A 26 15.46 0.34 -16.61
CA GLU A 26 15.84 0.83 -17.94
C GLU A 26 15.37 -0.13 -19.05
N LYS A 27 15.33 -1.44 -18.80
CA LYS A 27 14.71 -2.40 -19.72
C LYS A 27 13.21 -2.17 -19.85
N TRP A 28 12.48 -1.92 -18.76
CA TRP A 28 11.04 -1.61 -18.83
C TRP A 28 10.79 -0.33 -19.63
N LYS A 29 11.57 0.71 -19.35
CA LYS A 29 11.50 1.99 -20.06
C LYS A 29 11.78 1.87 -21.56
N SER A 30 12.84 1.15 -21.93
CA SER A 30 13.25 1.00 -23.34
C SER A 30 12.36 0.05 -24.13
N SER A 31 11.90 -1.05 -23.53
CA SER A 31 10.99 -2.00 -24.17
C SER A 31 9.52 -1.56 -24.14
N GLY A 32 9.19 -0.56 -23.32
CA GLY A 32 7.84 -0.04 -23.13
C GLY A 32 6.93 -0.92 -22.28
N SER A 33 7.29 -2.16 -21.93
CA SER A 33 6.47 -3.04 -21.10
C SER A 33 7.26 -3.95 -20.16
N HIS A 34 6.67 -4.28 -19.01
CA HIS A 34 7.23 -5.19 -18.02
C HIS A 34 6.20 -6.25 -17.64
N SER A 35 6.64 -7.49 -17.49
CA SER A 35 5.76 -8.59 -17.10
C SER A 35 5.68 -8.68 -15.59
N TYR A 36 4.47 -8.54 -15.04
CA TYR A 36 4.19 -8.63 -13.62
C TYR A 36 2.93 -9.43 -13.40
N ASP A 37 3.02 -10.52 -12.64
CA ASP A 37 1.90 -11.42 -12.32
C ASP A 37 1.09 -11.86 -13.56
N GLY A 38 1.81 -12.28 -14.62
CA GLY A 38 1.21 -12.71 -15.88
C GLY A 38 0.58 -11.60 -16.73
N ARG A 39 0.78 -10.33 -16.37
CA ARG A 39 0.26 -9.16 -17.09
C ARG A 39 1.39 -8.29 -17.62
N GLN A 40 1.19 -7.69 -18.79
CA GLN A 40 2.10 -6.68 -19.33
C GLN A 40 1.69 -5.29 -18.83
N LEU A 41 2.56 -4.65 -18.05
CA LEU A 41 2.40 -3.27 -17.60
C LEU A 41 3.19 -2.34 -18.52
N HIS A 42 2.52 -1.37 -19.13
CA HIS A 42 3.18 -0.37 -19.95
C HIS A 42 4.00 0.60 -19.06
N TYR A 43 5.15 1.07 -19.52
CA TYR A 43 6.02 1.96 -18.73
C TYR A 43 5.33 3.25 -18.28
N SER A 44 4.32 3.71 -19.04
CA SER A 44 3.49 4.86 -18.64
C SER A 44 2.81 4.68 -17.29
N PHE A 45 2.60 3.45 -16.81
CA PHE A 45 2.10 3.17 -15.47
C PHE A 45 3.04 3.73 -14.39
N LEU A 46 4.35 3.44 -14.47
CA LEU A 46 5.32 3.94 -13.50
C LEU A 46 5.48 5.47 -13.61
N VAL A 47 5.41 6.01 -14.83
CA VAL A 47 5.41 7.46 -15.08
C VAL A 47 4.21 8.11 -14.41
N ASP A 48 3.00 7.57 -14.61
CA ASP A 48 1.76 8.10 -14.03
C ASP A 48 1.81 8.08 -12.50
N LEU A 49 2.21 6.95 -11.90
CA LEU A 49 2.40 6.83 -10.45
C LEU A 49 3.39 7.85 -9.90
N THR A 50 4.44 8.19 -10.64
CA THR A 50 5.49 9.12 -10.18
C THR A 50 5.05 10.58 -10.32
N GLN A 51 4.35 10.92 -11.39
CA GLN A 51 4.09 12.32 -11.76
C GLN A 51 2.73 12.82 -11.29
N ASN A 52 1.72 11.94 -11.25
CA ASN A 52 0.32 12.36 -11.12
C ASN A 52 -0.33 11.93 -9.81
N HIS A 53 0.28 11.02 -9.05
CA HIS A 53 -0.28 10.50 -7.80
C HIS A 53 0.64 10.77 -6.60
N PRO A 54 0.10 11.26 -5.48
CA PRO A 54 0.89 11.40 -4.26
C PRO A 54 1.26 10.01 -3.71
N ALA A 55 2.45 9.88 -3.15
CA ALA A 55 2.87 8.66 -2.46
C ALA A 55 1.92 8.28 -1.30
N TYR A 56 1.39 9.30 -0.62
CA TYR A 56 0.46 9.17 0.49
C TYR A 56 -0.76 10.09 0.24
N PRO A 57 -1.89 9.54 -0.25
CA PRO A 57 -3.08 10.34 -0.51
C PRO A 57 -3.68 10.89 0.78
N GLN A 58 -4.37 12.03 0.71
CA GLN A 58 -5.08 12.59 1.88
C GLN A 58 -6.43 11.90 2.06
N VAL A 59 -6.76 11.53 3.31
CA VAL A 59 -8.08 11.02 3.68
C VAL A 59 -8.81 12.02 4.56
N LEU A 60 -10.12 12.20 4.32
CA LEU A 60 -10.94 13.20 5.04
C LEU A 60 -12.02 12.56 5.93
N CYS A 61 -11.93 11.25 6.15
CA CYS A 61 -12.89 10.51 6.95
C CYS A 61 -12.19 9.58 7.94
N PRO A 62 -12.89 9.13 9.00
CA PRO A 62 -12.36 8.11 9.90
C PRO A 62 -11.84 6.92 9.11
N THR A 63 -10.61 6.51 9.40
CA THR A 63 -9.91 5.45 8.67
C THR A 63 -9.34 4.42 9.64
N SER A 64 -9.51 3.14 9.35
CA SER A 64 -8.82 2.05 10.05
C SER A 64 -7.97 1.28 9.05
N ILE A 65 -6.74 0.97 9.44
CA ILE A 65 -5.77 0.23 8.64
C ILE A 65 -5.40 -1.01 9.43
N VAL A 66 -5.46 -2.18 8.82
CA VAL A 66 -4.80 -3.39 9.33
C VAL A 66 -3.59 -3.67 8.46
N HIS A 67 -2.45 -3.97 9.08
CA HIS A 67 -1.20 -4.22 8.38
C HIS A 67 -0.40 -5.36 9.04
N GLY A 68 0.07 -6.30 8.24
CA GLY A 68 0.96 -7.38 8.68
C GLY A 68 2.36 -6.87 9.03
N LYS A 69 2.87 -7.14 10.23
CA LYS A 69 4.23 -6.74 10.62
C LYS A 69 5.32 -7.38 9.75
N SER A 70 5.03 -8.52 9.13
CA SER A 70 5.93 -9.28 8.26
C SER A 70 5.55 -9.13 6.78
N ASP A 71 4.90 -8.03 6.41
CA ASP A 71 4.61 -7.70 5.03
C ASP A 71 5.89 -7.35 4.26
N GLU A 72 6.37 -8.29 3.44
CA GLU A 72 7.55 -8.13 2.60
C GLU A 72 7.26 -7.39 1.28
N LEU A 73 5.99 -7.30 0.88
CA LEU A 73 5.59 -6.60 -0.35
C LEU A 73 5.46 -5.10 -0.09
N ILE A 74 4.79 -4.74 1.01
CA ILE A 74 4.61 -3.37 1.44
C ILE A 74 5.01 -3.30 2.90
N PRO A 75 6.24 -2.85 3.21
CA PRO A 75 6.66 -2.72 4.60
C PRO A 75 5.68 -1.89 5.43
N ILE A 76 5.42 -2.30 6.66
CA ILE A 76 4.51 -1.62 7.60
C ILE A 76 4.82 -0.13 7.80
N THR A 77 6.10 0.24 7.61
CA THR A 77 6.56 1.63 7.63
C THR A 77 5.82 2.52 6.62
N ALA A 78 5.28 1.97 5.53
CA ALA A 78 4.45 2.69 4.58
C ALA A 78 3.14 3.18 5.21
N SER A 79 2.46 2.35 6.02
CA SER A 79 1.26 2.77 6.75
C SER A 79 1.58 3.71 7.91
N GLN A 80 2.70 3.51 8.59
CA GLN A 80 3.16 4.43 9.64
C GLN A 80 3.50 5.82 9.07
N GLN A 81 4.16 5.86 7.90
CA GLN A 81 4.46 7.12 7.21
C GLN A 81 3.20 7.80 6.69
N PHE A 82 2.27 7.04 6.10
CA PHE A 82 0.96 7.55 5.70
C PHE A 82 0.31 8.33 6.84
N ILE A 83 0.20 7.75 8.04
CA ILE A 83 -0.43 8.41 9.21
C ILE A 83 0.29 9.69 9.60
N LYS A 84 1.62 9.71 9.58
CA LYS A 84 2.41 10.92 9.89
C LYS A 84 2.09 12.08 8.94
N GLU A 85 1.77 11.78 7.69
CA GLU A 85 1.45 12.78 6.65
C GLU A 85 -0.02 13.23 6.64
N GLN A 86 -0.90 12.60 7.43
CA GLN A 86 -2.31 12.96 7.49
C GLN A 86 -2.58 14.13 8.44
N LYS A 87 -3.36 15.11 7.95
CA LYS A 87 -3.85 16.22 8.79
C LYS A 87 -4.83 15.75 9.86
N ASN A 88 -5.61 14.71 9.57
CA ASN A 88 -6.61 14.12 10.45
C ASN A 88 -6.13 12.83 11.12
N LYS A 89 -4.81 12.68 11.37
CA LYS A 89 -4.21 11.47 11.95
C LYS A 89 -4.87 10.96 13.22
N GLU A 90 -5.48 11.84 14.03
CA GLU A 90 -6.23 11.49 15.25
C GLU A 90 -7.48 10.62 14.96
N SER A 91 -8.01 10.69 13.73
CA SER A 91 -9.13 9.89 13.25
C SER A 91 -8.69 8.65 12.45
N ILE A 92 -7.41 8.28 12.55
CA ILE A 92 -6.83 7.16 11.83
C ILE A 92 -6.23 6.18 12.82
N HIS A 93 -6.62 4.92 12.72
CA HIS A 93 -6.14 3.85 13.57
C HIS A 93 -5.37 2.82 12.75
N LEU A 94 -4.13 2.53 13.13
CA LEU A 94 -3.34 1.43 12.61
C LEU A 94 -3.39 0.26 13.59
N VAL A 95 -3.79 -0.90 13.09
CA VAL A 95 -3.73 -2.18 13.78
C VAL A 95 -2.64 -3.01 13.13
N GLU A 96 -1.57 -3.26 13.86
CA GLU A 96 -0.47 -4.12 13.42
C GLU A 96 -0.76 -5.56 13.86
N VAL A 97 -0.66 -6.52 12.94
CA VAL A 97 -0.92 -7.95 13.21
C VAL A 97 0.31 -8.80 12.91
N ASP A 98 0.43 -9.95 13.59
CA ASP A 98 1.54 -10.89 13.40
C ASP A 98 1.32 -11.76 12.15
N ASP A 99 1.39 -11.13 10.99
CA ASP A 99 1.08 -11.74 9.69
C ASP A 99 1.87 -11.09 8.55
N ASP A 100 1.75 -11.69 7.37
CA ASP A 100 2.29 -11.17 6.11
C ASP A 100 1.25 -10.32 5.34
N HIS A 101 1.57 -9.94 4.10
CA HIS A 101 0.70 -9.14 3.22
C HIS A 101 -0.69 -9.75 3.03
N HIS A 102 -0.80 -11.08 3.03
CA HIS A 102 -2.06 -11.78 2.77
C HIS A 102 -3.00 -11.78 3.97
N LEU A 103 -2.52 -11.45 5.17
CA LEU A 103 -3.31 -11.34 6.42
C LEU A 103 -4.14 -12.60 6.76
N SER A 104 -3.80 -13.75 6.18
CA SER A 104 -4.64 -14.95 6.22
C SER A 104 -4.67 -15.58 7.61
N LYS A 105 -3.59 -15.48 8.38
CA LYS A 105 -3.52 -16.01 9.76
C LYS A 105 -4.32 -15.14 10.74
N SER A 106 -4.53 -13.88 10.39
CA SER A 106 -5.16 -12.87 11.24
C SER A 106 -6.64 -12.63 10.93
N LEU A 107 -7.26 -13.37 10.00
CA LEU A 107 -8.65 -13.16 9.61
C LEU A 107 -9.62 -13.12 10.80
N LEU A 108 -9.49 -14.05 11.74
CA LEU A 108 -10.34 -14.09 12.94
C LEU A 108 -10.14 -12.90 13.88
N GLN A 109 -8.95 -12.30 13.88
CA GLN A 109 -8.67 -11.06 14.59
C GLN A 109 -9.23 -9.83 13.84
N ILE A 110 -9.21 -9.85 12.51
CA ILE A 110 -9.59 -8.71 11.66
C ILE A 110 -11.11 -8.53 11.59
N ILE A 111 -11.87 -9.63 11.45
CA ILE A 111 -13.34 -9.60 11.33
C ILE A 111 -14.02 -8.72 12.39
N PRO A 112 -13.79 -8.89 13.70
CA PRO A 112 -14.44 -8.06 14.70
C PRO A 112 -14.04 -6.58 14.61
N ILE A 113 -12.81 -6.27 14.19
CA ILE A 113 -12.33 -4.89 13.99
C ILE A 113 -13.10 -4.23 12.84
N VAL A 114 -13.24 -4.95 11.71
CA VAL A 114 -14.03 -4.49 10.56
C VAL A 114 -15.48 -4.23 10.98
N SER A 115 -16.11 -5.19 11.67
CA SER A 115 -17.49 -5.07 12.12
C SER A 115 -17.69 -3.88 13.06
N GLN A 116 -16.84 -3.73 14.09
CA GLN A 116 -16.93 -2.62 15.03
C GLN A 116 -16.68 -1.26 14.35
N PHE A 117 -15.75 -1.22 13.39
CA PHE A 117 -15.40 0.02 12.74
C PHE A 117 -16.43 0.45 11.71
N LEU A 118 -16.92 -0.45 10.84
CA LEU A 118 -17.78 -0.09 9.72
C LEU A 118 -19.27 -0.04 10.06
N LEU A 119 -19.74 -0.88 10.98
CA LEU A 119 -21.14 -0.90 11.44
C LEU A 119 -21.40 0.18 12.50
#